data_AF-A0A2V9UWI1-F1
#
_entry.id   AF-A0A2V9UWI1-F1
#
_cell.length_a   1.000
_cell.length_b   1.000
_cell.length_c   1.000
_cell.angle_alpha   90.00
_cell.angle_beta   90.00
_cell.angle_gamma   90.00
#
_symmetry.space_group_name_H-M   'P 1'
#
loop_
_entity.id
_entity.type
_entity.pdbx_description
1 polymer ?
#
loop_
_entity_poly.entity_id
_entity_poly.type
_entity_poly.pdbx_seq_one_letter_code
_entity_poly.pdbx_strand_id
1 'polypeptide(L)' 'MDNLVLGLLLQVFLALGVAGLLWPDKLMPLFGVLLFPWRASYRLIRAHGVVAIGAYLIVLGKLLVFGH' A
#
# COMPACT_ATOMS: atom_id res chain seq x y z
N MET A 1 5.51 -18.26 -11.43
CA MET A 1 5.15 -18.13 -9.99
C MET A 1 5.33 -16.68 -9.53
N ASP A 2 6.15 -15.89 -10.23
CA ASP A 2 6.48 -14.50 -9.95
C ASP A 2 5.28 -13.54 -10.00
N ASN A 3 4.34 -13.77 -10.93
CA ASN A 3 3.13 -12.93 -11.05
C ASN A 3 2.16 -13.10 -9.88
N LEU A 4 2.11 -14.28 -9.26
CA LEU A 4 1.28 -14.56 -8.09
C LEU A 4 1.82 -13.86 -6.84
N VAL A 5 3.14 -13.89 -6.65
CA VAL A 5 3.83 -13.18 -5.56
C VAL A 5 3.66 -11.67 -5.72
N LEU A 6 3.85 -11.13 -6.93
CA LEU A 6 3.61 -9.72 -7.22
C LEU A 6 2.15 -9.31 -6.99
N GLY A 7 1.19 -10.13 -7.42
CA GLY A 7 -0.23 -9.87 -7.19
C GLY A 7 -0.60 -9.84 -5.71
N LEU A 8 -0.12 -10.83 -4.94
CA LEU A 8 -0.36 -10.90 -3.51
C LEU A 8 0.27 -9.71 -2.77
N LEU A 9 1.50 -9.34 -3.17
CA LEU A 9 2.20 -8.19 -2.61
C LEU A 9 1.44 -6.89 -2.91
N LEU A 10 1.01 -6.67 -4.16
CA LEU A 10 0.17 -5.53 -4.53
C LEU A 10 -1.10 -5.45 -3.70
N GLN A 11 -1.75 -6.59 -3.46
CA GLN A 11 -3.02 -6.66 -2.76
C GLN A 11 -2.85 -6.33 -1.27
N VAL A 12 -1.74 -6.75 -0.65
CA VAL A 12 -1.37 -6.36 0.71
C VAL A 12 -1.04 -4.87 0.80
N PHE A 13 -0.29 -4.32 -0.15
CA PHE A 13 -0.01 -2.87 -0.20
C PHE A 13 -1.29 -2.05 -0.40
N LEU A 14 -2.21 -2.50 -1.25
CA LEU A 14 -3.50 -1.85 -1.47
C LEU A 14 -4.38 -1.92 -0.22
N ALA A 15 -4.47 -3.08 0.42
CA ALA A 15 -5.23 -3.25 1.65
C ALA A 15 -4.69 -2.36 2.77
N LEU A 16 -3.38 -2.30 2.95
CA LEU A 16 -2.74 -1.38 3.89
C LEU A 16 -3.02 0.07 3.52
N GLY A 17 -2.93 0.44 2.23
CA GLY A 17 -3.15 1.80 1.80
C GLY A 17 -4.58 2.30 1.99
N VAL A 18 -5.58 1.47 1.67
CA VAL A 18 -7.00 1.76 1.91
C VAL A 18 -7.29 1.80 3.41
N ALA A 19 -6.77 0.84 4.17
CA ALA A 19 -6.97 0.78 5.61
C ALA A 19 -6.36 2.02 6.29
N GLY A 20 -5.16 2.44 5.91
CA GLY A 20 -4.51 3.66 6.42
C GLY A 20 -5.25 4.95 6.04
N LEU A 21 -6.06 4.93 4.98
CA LEU A 21 -6.91 6.07 4.61
C LEU A 21 -8.23 6.09 5.40
N LEU A 22 -8.83 4.92 5.65
CA LEU A 22 -10.14 4.76 6.28
C LEU A 22 -10.08 4.76 7.82
N TRP A 23 -9.07 4.11 8.40
CA TRP A 23 -8.83 3.99 9.84
C TRP A 23 -7.39 4.33 10.25
N PRO A 24 -6.91 5.54 9.92
CA PRO A 24 -5.55 5.96 10.27
C PRO A 24 -5.27 5.87 11.78
N ASP A 25 -6.21 6.25 12.65
CA ASP A 25 -6.00 6.25 14.12
C ASP A 25 -5.81 4.84 14.70
N LYS A 26 -6.56 3.85 14.20
CA LYS A 26 -6.44 2.46 14.66
C LYS A 26 -5.19 1.76 14.13
N LEU A 27 -4.74 2.16 12.95
CA LEU A 27 -3.61 1.52 12.29
C LEU A 27 -2.29 2.23 12.55
N MET A 28 -2.29 3.44 13.12
CA MET A 28 -1.11 4.19 13.51
C MET A 28 -0.06 3.36 14.29
N PRO A 29 -0.43 2.55 15.31
CA PRO A 29 0.53 1.66 15.96
C PRO A 29 0.98 0.50 15.06
N LEU A 30 0.11 -0.02 14.19
CA LEU A 30 0.46 -1.08 13.24
C LEU A 30 1.46 -0.58 12.19
N PHE A 31 1.23 0.60 11.60
CA PHE A 31 2.13 1.26 10.67
C PHE A 31 3.46 1.62 11.34
N GLY A 32 3.44 2.06 12.59
CA GLY A 32 4.63 2.37 13.38
C GLY A 32 5.43 1.15 13.85
N VAL A 33 4.95 -0.08 13.63
CA VAL A 33 5.71 -1.32 13.88
C VAL A 33 6.11 -1.98 12.56
N LEU A 34 5.19 -1.99 11.59
CA LEU A 34 5.34 -2.75 10.36
C LEU A 34 6.06 -1.97 9.25
N LEU A 35 5.81 -0.67 9.14
CA LEU A 35 6.24 0.15 7.99
C LEU A 35 7.25 1.23 8.36
N PHE A 36 7.32 1.60 9.64
CA PHE A 36 8.23 2.64 10.10
C PHE A 36 8.91 2.24 11.42
N PRO A 37 10.23 2.41 11.54
CA PRO A 37 10.92 2.23 12.82
C PRO A 37 10.73 3.42 13.78
N TRP A 38 9.90 4.40 13.43
CA TRP A 38 9.67 5.65 14.17
C TRP A 38 8.19 6.00 14.24
N ARG A 39 7.83 6.93 15.15
CA ARG A 39 6.43 7.38 15.36
C ARG A 39 5.80 7.84 14.05
N ALA A 40 4.89 7.03 13.52
CA ALA A 40 4.17 7.33 12.30
C ALA A 40 3.19 8.49 12.56
N SER A 41 3.37 9.59 11.82
CA SER A 41 2.45 10.73 11.85
C SER A 41 1.23 10.45 10.98
N TYR A 42 0.06 10.93 11.40
CA TYR A 42 -1.21 10.77 10.68
C TYR A 42 -1.15 11.17 9.19
N ARG A 43 -0.44 12.27 8.88
CA ARG A 43 -0.21 12.73 7.51
C ARG A 43 0.62 11.74 6.67
N LEU A 44 1.60 11.11 7.31
CA LEU A 44 2.51 10.15 6.67
C LEU A 44 1.78 8.85 6.32
N ILE A 45 0.87 8.39 7.20
CA ILE A 45 0.01 7.22 6.94
C ILE A 45 -0.93 7.47 5.76
N ARG A 46 -1.58 8.65 5.69
CA ARG A 46 -2.40 9.01 4.52
C ARG A 46 -1.58 9.11 3.24
N ALA A 47 -0.40 9.74 3.30
CA ALA A 47 0.49 9.83 2.15
C ALA A 47 0.89 8.43 1.65
N HIS A 48 1.20 7.50 2.56
CA HIS A 48 1.44 6.12 2.19
C HIS A 48 0.24 5.44 1.57
N GLY A 49 -0.97 5.69 2.07
CA GLY A 49 -2.18 5.18 1.46
C GLY A 49 -2.34 5.62 0.00
N VAL A 50 -2.11 6.91 -0.27
CA VAL A 50 -2.17 7.46 -1.63
C VAL A 50 -1.08 6.88 -2.52
N VAL A 51 0.15 6.78 -2.01
CA VAL A 51 1.29 6.21 -2.76
C VAL A 51 1.05 4.72 -3.07
N ALA A 52 0.50 3.95 -2.13
CA ALA A 52 0.18 2.55 -2.33
C ALA A 52 -0.89 2.35 -3.42
N ILE A 53 -1.94 3.18 -3.41
CA ILE A 53 -2.97 3.19 -4.47
C ILE A 53 -2.34 3.58 -5.82
N GLY A 54 -1.51 4.62 -5.86
CA GLY A 54 -0.81 5.04 -7.08
C GLY A 54 0.12 3.95 -7.63
N ALA A 55 0.90 3.30 -6.78
CA ALA A 55 1.77 2.19 -7.15
C ALA A 55 0.97 0.99 -7.69
N TYR A 56 -0.17 0.67 -7.08
CA TYR A 56 -1.08 -0.36 -7.59
C TYR A 56 -1.59 -0.04 -8.99
N LEU A 57 -2.05 1.19 -9.22
CA LEU A 57 -2.53 1.62 -10.54
C LEU A 57 -1.43 1.60 -11.61
N ILE A 58 -0.20 1.97 -11.25
CA ILE A 58 0.95 1.91 -12.16
C ILE A 58 1.26 0.48 -12.55
N VAL A 59 1.30 -0.44 -11.58
CA VAL A 59 1.58 -1.86 -11.87
C VAL A 59 0.43 -2.48 -12.65
N LEU A 60 -0.82 -2.17 -12.31
CA LEU A 60 -1.99 -2.60 -13.09
C LEU A 60 -1.92 -2.09 -14.54
N GLY A 61 -1.61 -0.81 -14.73
CA GLY A 61 -1.43 -0.21 -16.05
C GLY A 61 -0.30 -0.88 -16.84
N LYS A 62 0.84 -1.15 -16.20
CA LYS A 62 1.93 -1.92 -16.82
C LYS A 62 1.49 -3.33 -17.21
N LEU A 63 0.74 -4.01 -16.35
CA LEU A 63 0.27 -5.37 -16.63
C LEU A 63 -0.71 -5.40 -17.81
N LEU A 64 -1.55 -4.36 -17.94
CA LEU A 64 -2.48 -4.20 -19.06
C LEU A 64 -1.78 -3.81 -20.37
N VAL A 65 -0.73 -2.98 -20.30
CA VAL A 65 0.00 -2.49 -21.49
C VAL A 65 1.03 -3.50 -22.00
N PHE A 66 1.73 -4.21 -21.11
CA PHE A 66 2.80 -5.16 -21.47
C PHE A 66 2.36 -6.63 -21.37
N GLY A 67 1.14 -6.91 -20.94
CA GLY A 67 0.57 -8.27 -20.88
C GLY A 67 -0.08 -8.74 -22.18
N HIS A 68 0.19 -8.07 -23.30
CA HIS A 68 -0.41 -8.32 -24.62
C HIS A 68 0.63 -8.77 -25.65
#